data_AF-A0A0P0DNW5-F1
#
_entry.id   AF-A0A0P0DNW5-F1
#
_cell.length_a   1.000
_cell.length_b   1.000
_cell.length_c   1.000
_cell.angle_alpha   90.00
_cell.angle_beta   90.00
_cell.angle_gamma   90.00
#
_symmetry.space_group_name_H-M   'P 1'
#
loop_
_entity.id
_entity.type
_entity.pdbx_description
1 polymer ?
#
loop_
_entity_poly.entity_id
_entity_poly.type
_entity_poly.pdbx_seq_one_letter_code
_entity_poly.pdbx_strand_id
1 'polypeptide(L)' 'MDGYRKPQYGMSDDTWTRATKELDELGLLTITIEPWGDDERMRRVRRRYLLSDLALLPSPI' A
#
# COMPACT_ATOMS: atom_id res chain seq x y z
N MET A 1 15.81 -0.65 6.04
CA MET A 1 14.87 -0.53 7.16
C MET A 1 13.72 -1.49 6.89
N ASP A 2 13.85 -2.74 7.31
CA ASP A 2 12.70 -3.64 7.32
C ASP A 2 11.74 -3.16 8.39
N GLY A 3 10.50 -2.86 7.99
CA GLY A 3 9.46 -2.44 8.92
C GLY A 3 9.26 -3.52 9.97
N TYR A 4 9.55 -3.19 11.23
CA TYR A 4 9.56 -4.06 12.43
C TYR A 4 8.28 -4.88 12.67
N ARG A 5 7.22 -4.62 11.90
CA ARG A 5 5.91 -5.28 12.01
C ARG A 5 5.59 -6.26 10.89
N LYS A 6 6.33 -6.27 9.78
CA LYS A 6 6.07 -7.19 8.65
C LYS A 6 6.00 -8.67 9.07
N PRO A 7 6.91 -9.18 9.92
CA PRO A 7 6.86 -10.58 10.35
C PRO A 7 5.64 -10.90 11.24
N GLN A 8 5.07 -9.90 11.91
CA GLN A 8 3.96 -10.09 12.84
C GLN A 8 2.64 -10.39 12.13
N TYR A 9 2.54 -10.04 10.86
CA TYR A 9 1.35 -10.32 10.05
C TYR A 9 1.43 -11.67 9.33
N GLY A 10 2.55 -12.42 9.45
CA GLY A 10 2.72 -13.73 8.83
C GLY A 10 2.61 -13.73 7.30
N MET A 11 2.64 -12.55 6.67
CA MET A 11 2.39 -12.36 5.26
C MET A 11 3.72 -12.27 4.52
N SER A 12 3.94 -13.14 3.53
CA SER A 12 5.12 -13.03 2.68
C SER A 12 5.07 -11.75 1.85
N ASP A 13 6.25 -11.24 1.45
CA ASP A 13 6.34 -10.05 0.58
C ASP A 13 5.59 -10.25 -0.75
N ASP A 14 5.55 -11.48 -1.27
CA ASP A 14 4.78 -11.83 -2.47
C ASP A 14 3.27 -11.75 -2.23
N THR A 15 2.80 -12.27 -1.10
CA THR A 15 1.39 -12.21 -0.71
C THR A 15 0.97 -10.75 -0.51
N TRP A 16 1.83 -9.95 0.13
CA TRP A 16 1.61 -8.52 0.30
C TRP A 16 1.51 -7.81 -1.06
N THR A 17 2.46 -8.05 -1.96
CA THR A 17 2.50 -7.42 -3.29
C THR A 17 1.26 -7.77 -4.10
N ARG A 18 0.86 -9.05 -4.08
CA ARG A 18 -0.34 -9.53 -4.77
C ARG A 18 -1.62 -8.92 -4.21
N ALA A 19 -1.83 -9.00 -2.91
CA ALA A 19 -3.03 -8.46 -2.26
C ALA A 19 -3.15 -6.93 -2.47
N THR A 20 -2.03 -6.21 -2.38
CA THR A 20 -2.01 -4.76 -2.63
C THR A 20 -2.46 -4.42 -4.07
N LYS A 21 -2.03 -5.22 -5.06
CA LYS A 21 -2.44 -5.05 -6.47
C LYS A 21 -3.93 -5.34 -6.67
N GLU A 22 -4.41 -6.44 -6.10
CA GLU A 22 -5.83 -6.83 -6.19
C GLU A 22 -6.75 -5.78 -5.55
N LEU A 23 -6.36 -5.20 -4.41
CA LEU A 23 -7.12 -4.13 -3.75
C LEU A 23 -7.13 -2.82 -4.56
N ASP A 24 -6.05 -2.48 -5.25
CA ASP A 24 -5.97 -1.32 -6.14
C ASP A 24 -6.85 -1.50 -7.38
N GLU A 25 -6.82 -2.68 -7.98
CA GLU A 25 -7.69 -3.04 -9.12
C GLU A 25 -9.18 -3.02 -8.76
N LEU A 26 -9.54 -3.41 -7.54
CA LEU A 26 -10.90 -3.35 -7.02
C LEU A 26 -11.32 -1.94 -6.58
N GLY A 27 -10.44 -0.94 -6.65
CA GLY A 27 -10.71 0.43 -6.18
C GLY A 27 -10.84 0.56 -4.67
N LEU A 28 -10.42 -0.46 -3.91
CA LEU A 28 -10.47 -0.54 -2.44
C LEU A 28 -9.31 0.21 -1.79
N LEU A 29 -8.20 0.28 -2.52
CA LEU A 29 -6.96 0.86 -2.07
C LEU A 29 -6.46 1.80 -3.15
N THR A 30 -6.07 3.01 -2.78
CA THR A 30 -5.34 3.92 -3.66
C THR A 30 -3.90 3.99 -3.21
N ILE A 31 -2.97 3.71 -4.12
CA ILE A 31 -1.53 3.77 -3.86
C ILE A 31 -0.94 5.01 -4.54
N THR A 32 -0.35 5.89 -3.75
CA THR A 32 0.36 7.08 -4.26
C THR A 32 1.84 6.98 -3.94
N ILE A 33 2.69 7.40 -4.88
CA ILE A 33 4.13 7.47 -4.69
C ILE A 33 4.48 8.92 -4.38
N GLU A 34 4.83 9.20 -3.13
CA GLU A 34 5.24 10.53 -2.69
C GLU A 34 6.76 10.57 -2.53
N PRO A 35 7.45 11.61 -3.03
CA PRO A 35 8.83 11.86 -2.66
C PRO A 35 8.88 12.21 -1.16
N TRP A 36 9.83 11.61 -0.44
CA TRP A 36 10.06 11.85 0.97
C TRP A 36 11.54 12.15 1.20
N GLY A 37 11.83 13.37 1.64
CA GLY A 37 13.18 13.85 1.90
C GLY A 37 13.46 15.15 1.14
N ASP A 38 14.20 16.05 1.80
CA ASP A 38 14.59 17.36 1.28
C ASP A 38 16.00 17.33 0.65
N ASP A 39 16.60 16.14 0.60
CA ASP A 39 17.99 15.94 0.22
C ASP A 39 18.08 15.71 -1.29
N GLU A 40 18.66 16.69 -2.00
CA GLU A 40 18.76 16.79 -3.46
C GLU A 40 19.44 15.56 -4.10
N ARG A 41 20.17 14.76 -3.30
CA ARG A 41 20.95 13.59 -3.74
C ARG A 41 20.28 12.24 -3.50
N MET A 42 19.21 12.17 -2.69
CA MET A 42 18.51 10.92 -2.38
C MET A 42 17.00 11.16 -2.27
N ARG A 43 16.32 11.24 -3.42
CA ARG A 43 14.86 11.19 -3.48
C ARG A 43 14.39 9.80 -3.05
N ARG A 44 14.21 9.59 -1.75
CA ARG A 44 13.51 8.39 -1.26
C ARG A 44 12.05 8.54 -1.64
N VAL A 45 11.52 7.55 -2.34
CA VAL A 45 10.08 7.49 -2.61
C VAL A 45 9.42 6.63 -1.56
N ARG A 46 8.31 7.10 -0.99
CA ARG A 46 7.45 6.30 -0.11
C ARG A 46 6.15 6.01 -0.83
N ARG A 47 5.64 4.80 -0.64
CA ARG A 47 4.26 4.45 -1.04
C ARG A 47 3.32 4.84 0.09
N ARG A 48 2.33 5.67 -0.21
CA ARG A 48 1.25 6.04 0.68
C ARG A 48 0.00 5.27 0.25
N TYR A 49 -0.62 4.62 1.23
CA TYR A 49 -1.77 3.76 1.06
C TYR A 49 -2.99 4.46 1.65
N LEU A 50 -4.02 4.67 0.84
CA LEU A 50 -5.28 5.28 1.27
C LEU A 50 -6.41 4.29 1.01
N LEU A 51 -7.12 3.91 2.06
CA LEU A 51 -8.30 3.05 1.95
C LEU A 51 -9.46 3.88 1.42
N SER A 52 -10.10 3.37 0.38
CA SER A 52 -11.37 3.90 -0.10
C SER A 52 -12.45 3.63 0.96
N ASP A 53 -13.43 4.52 1.06
CA ASP A 53 -14.55 4.30 1.97
C ASP A 53 -15.26 3.00 1.61
N LEU A 54 -15.17 2.01 2.51
CA LEU A 54 -15.77 0.69 2.29
C LEU A 54 -17.29 0.78 2.17
N ALA A 55 -17.90 1.88 2.64
CA ALA A 55 -19.33 2.15 2.47
C ALA A 55 -19.74 2.49 1.03
N LEU A 56 -18.78 2.86 0.16
CA LEU A 56 -19.03 3.19 -1.26
C LEU A 56 -18.87 1.98 -2.19
N LEU A 57 -18.48 0.83 -1.67
CA LEU A 57 -18.26 -0.36 -2.48
C LEU A 57 -19.59 -1.03 -2.79
N PRO A 58 -19.82 -1.49 -4.03
CA PRO A 58 -20.98 -2.29 -4.33
C PRO A 58 -20.95 -3.52 -3.43
N SER A 59 -22.06 -3.77 -2.74
CA SER A 59 -22.19 -4.96 -1.89
C SER A 59 -21.88 -6.20 -2.72
N PRO A 60 -21.09 -7.16 -2.21
CA PRO A 60 -20.83 -8.39 -2.94
C PRO A 60 -22.17 -9.10 -3.21
N ILE A 61 -22.40 -9.44 -4.48
CA ILE A 61 -23.60 -10.14 -5.00
C ILE A 61 -23.51 -11.62 -4.64
#